data_AF-A0A953KAX8-F1
#
_entry.id   AF-A0A953KAX8-F1
#
_cell.length_a   1.000
_cell.length_b   1.000
_cell.length_c   1.000
_cell.angle_alpha   90.00
_cell.angle_beta   90.00
_cell.angle_gamma   90.00
#
_symmetry.space_group_name_H-M   'P 1'
#
loop_
_entity.id
_entity.type
_entity.pdbx_description
1 polymer ?
#
loop_
_entity_poly.entity_id
_entity_poly.type
_entity_poly.pdbx_seq_one_letter_code
_entity_poly.pdbx_strand_id
1 'polypeptide(L)'
;MSKKAKTNDGAGGASKYPRHTLEKVLRIPRAIVEQNAGKPCTEKEAASFVGVGLNGPFRVEISSASKYGLLDRPEQGKIGVTELAKKIIRPQKPQEELSGLRGAVLNAPEISTVYQHYRGENLPDPQFFNNALTDKFKIPA
;
A
#
# COMPACT_ATOMS: atom_id res chain seq x y z
N MET A 1 6.82 -18.82 45.54
CA MET A 1 7.55 -17.93 44.61
C MET A 1 7.04 -18.19 43.19
N SER A 2 6.03 -17.44 42.75
CA SER A 2 5.44 -17.61 41.41
C SER A 2 6.00 -16.54 40.49
N LYS A 3 6.77 -16.95 39.47
CA LYS A 3 7.32 -16.09 38.43
C LYS A 3 6.18 -15.42 37.65
N LYS A 4 6.09 -14.09 37.72
CA LYS A 4 5.29 -13.27 36.80
C LYS A 4 5.86 -13.44 35.39
N ALA A 5 5.04 -13.97 34.47
CA ALA A 5 5.34 -13.95 33.05
C ALA A 5 5.38 -12.49 32.56
N LYS A 6 6.48 -12.10 31.90
CA LYS A 6 6.58 -10.85 31.15
C LYS A 6 5.58 -10.92 29.99
N THR A 7 4.63 -9.99 29.96
CA THR A 7 3.83 -9.73 28.76
C THR A 7 4.75 -9.09 27.73
N ASN A 8 5.05 -9.84 26.66
CA ASN A 8 5.67 -9.27 25.47
C ASN A 8 4.61 -8.39 24.79
N ASP A 9 4.66 -7.08 25.01
CA ASP A 9 3.92 -6.07 24.24
C ASP A 9 4.54 -5.90 22.83
N GLY A 10 4.74 -7.02 22.13
CA GLY A 10 5.01 -7.05 20.70
C GLY A 10 3.70 -7.14 19.94
N ALA A 11 2.79 -6.19 20.15
CA ALA A 11 1.54 -6.11 19.40
C ALA A 11 1.87 -5.71 17.95
N GLY A 12 2.11 -6.72 17.11
CA GLY A 12 2.21 -6.61 15.65
C GLY A 12 0.85 -6.25 15.04
N GLY A 13 0.31 -5.09 15.40
CA GLY A 13 -0.79 -4.47 14.68
C GLY A 13 -0.30 -4.16 13.28
N ALA A 14 -1.04 -4.60 12.25
CA ALA A 14 -0.74 -4.23 10.88
C ALA A 14 -0.65 -2.70 10.81
N SER A 15 0.56 -2.18 10.54
CA SER A 15 0.79 -0.73 10.41
C SER A 15 -0.30 -0.12 9.52
N LYS A 16 -0.85 1.03 9.90
CA LYS A 16 -1.97 1.67 9.18
C LYS A 16 -1.52 2.33 7.87
N TYR A 17 -0.22 2.40 7.63
CA TYR A 17 0.38 2.98 6.43
C TYR A 17 0.98 1.90 5.49
N PRO A 18 1.12 2.22 4.19
CA PRO A 18 1.89 1.40 3.26
C PRO A 18 3.38 1.38 3.65
N ARG A 19 4.02 0.20 3.67
CA ARG A 19 5.46 0.07 3.96
C ARG A 19 6.34 0.12 2.70
N HIS A 20 5.72 0.33 1.55
CA HIS A 20 6.35 0.32 0.24
C HIS A 20 5.81 1.50 -0.55
N THR A 21 6.63 2.04 -1.45
CA THR A 21 6.20 3.11 -2.36
C THR A 21 5.07 2.62 -3.28
N LEU A 22 4.24 3.56 -3.73
CA LEU A 22 3.18 3.29 -4.69
C LEU A 22 3.73 2.62 -5.97
N GLU A 23 4.84 3.15 -6.48
CA GLU A 23 5.53 2.62 -7.67
C GLU A 23 5.93 1.16 -7.50
N LYS A 24 6.55 0.81 -6.36
CA LYS A 24 6.98 -0.57 -6.09
C LYS A 24 5.81 -1.55 -6.12
N VAL A 25 4.70 -1.19 -5.50
CA VAL A 25 3.58 -2.12 -5.33
C VAL A 25 2.66 -2.21 -6.55
N LEU A 26 2.73 -1.26 -7.49
CA LEU A 26 2.01 -1.33 -8.77
C LEU A 26 2.38 -2.56 -9.61
N ARG A 27 3.54 -3.17 -9.36
CA ARG A 27 3.94 -4.42 -10.02
C ARG A 27 2.93 -5.56 -9.82
N ILE A 28 2.24 -5.61 -8.68
CA ILE A 28 1.28 -6.68 -8.35
C ILE A 28 0.02 -6.59 -9.23
N PRO A 29 -0.75 -5.48 -9.23
CA PRO A 29 -1.92 -5.37 -10.09
C PRO A 29 -1.55 -5.38 -11.58
N ARG A 30 -0.37 -4.87 -11.97
CA ARG A 30 0.14 -5.01 -13.36
C ARG A 30 0.26 -6.47 -13.77
N ALA A 31 0.94 -7.29 -12.97
CA ALA A 31 1.11 -8.71 -13.24
C ALA A 31 -0.22 -9.47 -13.29
N ILE A 32 -1.18 -9.17 -12.40
CA ILE A 32 -2.52 -9.80 -12.43
C ILE A 32 -3.29 -9.41 -13.71
N VAL A 33 -3.19 -8.14 -14.13
CA VAL A 33 -3.82 -7.64 -15.35
C VAL A 33 -3.21 -8.26 -16.62
N GLU A 34 -1.90 -8.46 -16.64
CA GLU A 34 -1.16 -9.04 -17.77
C GLU A 34 -1.34 -10.56 -17.87
N GLN A 35 -1.28 -11.29 -16.75
CA GLN A 35 -1.29 -12.76 -16.77
C GLN A 35 -2.67 -13.39 -16.58
N ASN A 36 -3.62 -12.68 -15.97
CA ASN A 36 -4.95 -13.20 -15.66
C ASN A 36 -6.09 -12.25 -16.08
N ALA A 37 -5.82 -11.31 -16.99
CA ALA A 37 -6.78 -10.32 -17.47
C ALA A 37 -7.48 -9.52 -16.35
N GLY A 38 -6.84 -9.39 -15.17
CA GLY A 38 -7.39 -8.66 -14.03
C GLY A 38 -8.45 -9.43 -13.23
N LYS A 39 -8.65 -10.72 -13.48
CA LYS A 39 -9.58 -11.55 -12.70
C LYS A 39 -9.05 -11.78 -11.27
N PRO A 40 -9.94 -11.88 -10.26
CA PRO A 40 -9.53 -12.19 -8.90
C PRO A 40 -8.72 -13.49 -8.81
N CYS A 41 -7.64 -13.47 -8.03
CA CYS A 41 -6.74 -14.60 -7.86
C CYS A 41 -6.29 -14.74 -6.41
N THR A 42 -5.69 -15.86 -6.05
CA THR A 42 -5.06 -16.07 -4.75
C THR A 42 -3.76 -15.27 -4.62
N GLU A 43 -3.28 -15.05 -3.38
CA GLU A 43 -1.98 -14.42 -3.14
C GLU A 43 -0.82 -15.25 -3.74
N LYS A 44 -0.99 -16.57 -3.79
CA LYS A 44 0.01 -17.49 -4.37
C LYS A 44 0.11 -17.29 -5.88
N GLU A 45 -1.02 -17.22 -6.57
CA GLU A 45 -1.06 -16.94 -8.01
C GLU A 45 -0.48 -15.56 -8.31
N ALA A 46 -0.85 -14.54 -7.55
CA ALA A 46 -0.28 -13.20 -7.71
C ALA A 46 1.24 -13.17 -7.51
N ALA A 47 1.78 -13.93 -6.54
CA ALA A 47 3.21 -14.09 -6.35
C ALA A 47 3.85 -14.70 -7.61
N SER A 48 3.27 -15.78 -8.14
CA SER A 48 3.72 -16.42 -9.38
C SER A 48 3.68 -15.46 -10.57
N PHE A 49 2.63 -14.65 -10.72
CA PHE A 49 2.54 -13.66 -11.80
C PHE A 49 3.64 -12.59 -11.70
N VAL A 50 3.99 -12.18 -10.49
CA VAL A 50 5.10 -11.24 -10.26
C VAL A 50 6.49 -11.92 -10.43
N GLY A 51 6.54 -13.25 -10.51
CA GLY A 51 7.78 -14.02 -10.60
C GLY A 51 8.49 -14.23 -9.26
N VAL A 52 7.75 -14.20 -8.15
CA VAL A 52 8.29 -14.38 -6.78
C VAL A 52 7.55 -15.48 -6.03
N GLY A 53 8.16 -15.99 -4.95
CA GLY A 53 7.50 -16.90 -4.03
C GLY A 53 6.56 -16.18 -3.06
N LEU A 54 5.46 -16.84 -2.67
CA LEU A 54 4.59 -16.32 -1.59
C LEU A 54 5.33 -16.42 -0.24
N ASN A 55 5.77 -15.29 0.28
CA ASN A 55 6.47 -15.18 1.56
C ASN A 55 5.99 -13.96 2.37
N GLY A 56 6.52 -13.81 3.59
CA GLY A 56 6.19 -12.68 4.47
C GLY A 56 6.37 -11.30 3.80
N PRO A 57 7.52 -11.01 3.19
CA PRO A 57 7.74 -9.77 2.44
C PRO A 57 6.69 -9.49 1.36
N PHE A 58 6.34 -10.49 0.55
CA PHE A 58 5.33 -10.32 -0.50
C PHE A 58 3.94 -10.04 0.06
N ARG A 59 3.56 -10.68 1.17
CA ARG A 59 2.29 -10.36 1.87
C ARG A 59 2.25 -8.91 2.37
N VAL A 60 3.39 -8.34 2.75
CA VAL A 60 3.51 -6.93 3.15
C VAL A 60 3.36 -6.01 1.94
N GLU A 61 3.86 -6.40 0.76
CA GLU A 61 3.59 -5.68 -0.49
C GLU A 61 2.10 -5.69 -0.83
N ILE A 62 1.43 -6.85 -0.74
CA ILE A 62 -0.03 -6.95 -0.92
C ILE A 62 -0.77 -6.02 0.06
N SER A 63 -0.40 -6.05 1.35
CA SER A 63 -0.98 -5.14 2.36
C SER A 63 -0.77 -3.66 2.01
N SER A 64 0.40 -3.31 1.48
CA SER A 64 0.73 -1.95 1.07
C SER A 64 -0.10 -1.54 -0.16
N ALA A 65 -0.22 -2.41 -1.17
CA ALA A 65 -1.06 -2.19 -2.34
C ALA A 65 -2.55 -2.01 -1.98
N SER A 66 -3.07 -2.81 -1.05
CA SER A 66 -4.45 -2.66 -0.56
C SER A 66 -4.68 -1.32 0.13
N LYS A 67 -3.72 -0.80 0.89
CA LYS A 67 -3.84 0.52 1.54
C LYS A 67 -3.83 1.70 0.57
N TYR A 68 -3.15 1.55 -0.57
CA TYR A 68 -3.28 2.50 -1.68
C TYR A 68 -4.59 2.34 -2.46
N GLY A 69 -5.44 1.36 -2.11
CA GLY A 69 -6.66 1.06 -2.84
C GLY A 69 -6.42 0.43 -4.21
N LEU A 70 -5.25 -0.17 -4.45
CA LEU A 70 -4.94 -0.85 -5.71
C LEU A 70 -5.49 -2.28 -5.78
N LEU A 71 -5.61 -2.91 -4.62
CA LEU A 71 -6.12 -4.27 -4.47
C LEU A 71 -7.25 -4.31 -3.45
N ASP A 72 -8.27 -5.11 -3.73
CA ASP A 72 -9.38 -5.42 -2.83
C ASP A 72 -9.46 -6.93 -2.55
N ARG A 73 -10.45 -7.33 -1.74
CA ARG A 73 -10.74 -8.73 -1.39
C ARG A 73 -12.18 -9.03 -1.82
N PRO A 74 -12.42 -9.36 -3.10
CA PRO A 74 -13.77 -9.59 -3.61
C PRO A 74 -14.39 -10.88 -3.06
N GLU A 75 -13.54 -11.85 -2.71
CA GLU A 75 -13.93 -13.14 -2.15
C GLU A 75 -12.92 -13.55 -1.06
N GLN A 76 -13.35 -14.40 -0.13
CA GLN A 76 -12.46 -14.93 0.90
C GLN A 76 -11.27 -15.65 0.27
N GLY A 77 -10.04 -15.24 0.65
CA GLY A 77 -8.81 -15.84 0.14
C GLY A 77 -8.34 -15.35 -1.24
N LYS A 78 -9.11 -14.48 -1.92
CA LYS A 78 -8.71 -13.87 -3.20
C LYS A 78 -8.41 -12.39 -3.05
N ILE A 79 -7.55 -11.90 -3.93
CA ILE A 79 -7.29 -10.48 -4.18
C ILE A 79 -7.77 -10.11 -5.57
N GLY A 80 -8.34 -8.92 -5.71
CA GLY A 80 -8.78 -8.35 -6.98
C GLY A 80 -8.04 -7.06 -7.31
N VAL A 81 -8.01 -6.71 -8.60
CA VAL A 81 -7.47 -5.43 -9.07
C VAL A 81 -8.61 -4.42 -9.14
N THR A 82 -8.48 -3.31 -8.41
CA THR A 82 -9.52 -2.28 -8.34
C THR A 82 -9.63 -1.46 -9.64
N GLU A 83 -10.75 -0.77 -9.83
CA GLU A 83 -10.91 0.19 -10.94
C GLU A 83 -9.87 1.32 -10.88
N LEU A 84 -9.45 1.72 -9.68
CA LEU A 84 -8.38 2.69 -9.49
C LEU A 84 -7.06 2.18 -10.07
N ALA A 85 -6.67 0.94 -9.75
CA ALA A 85 -5.48 0.34 -10.31
C ALA A 85 -5.56 0.20 -11.84
N LYS A 86 -6.73 -0.19 -12.38
CA LYS A 86 -6.92 -0.28 -13.85
C LYS A 86 -6.72 1.06 -14.54
N LYS A 87 -7.23 2.17 -13.98
CA LYS A 87 -7.01 3.53 -14.49
C LYS A 87 -5.55 3.94 -14.51
N ILE A 88 -4.77 3.48 -13.53
CA ILE A 88 -3.31 3.75 -13.46
C ILE A 88 -2.55 2.89 -14.49
N ILE A 89 -2.93 1.63 -14.65
CA ILE A 89 -2.16 0.66 -15.45
C ILE A 89 -2.50 0.73 -16.94
N ARG A 90 -3.77 0.95 -17.28
CA ARG A 90 -4.29 1.03 -18.65
C ARG A 90 -5.16 2.28 -18.83
N PRO A 91 -4.58 3.49 -18.67
CA PRO A 91 -5.33 4.74 -18.83
C PRO A 91 -5.92 4.83 -20.24
N GLN A 92 -7.19 5.21 -20.33
CA GLN A 92 -7.88 5.50 -21.60
C GLN A 92 -7.76 6.97 -21.98
N LYS A 93 -7.38 7.84 -21.03
CA LYS A 93 -7.16 9.27 -21.23
C LYS A 93 -5.84 9.70 -20.61
N PRO A 94 -5.14 10.71 -21.16
CA PRO A 94 -3.85 11.17 -20.63
C PRO A 94 -3.88 11.56 -19.14
N GLN A 95 -5.02 12.01 -18.61
CA GLN A 95 -5.14 12.44 -17.21
C GLN A 95 -5.48 11.32 -16.24
N GLU A 96 -5.89 10.14 -16.73
CA GLU A 96 -6.36 9.05 -15.86
C GLU A 96 -5.24 8.47 -15.01
N GLU A 97 -4.04 8.33 -15.56
CA GLU A 97 -2.89 7.82 -14.81
C GLU A 97 -2.53 8.75 -13.65
N LEU A 98 -2.31 10.04 -13.94
CA LEU A 98 -1.95 11.03 -12.92
C LEU A 98 -3.04 11.18 -11.85
N SER A 99 -4.31 11.22 -12.26
CA SER A 99 -5.43 11.30 -11.33
C SER A 99 -5.57 10.04 -10.47
N GLY A 100 -5.31 8.86 -11.06
CA GLY A 100 -5.32 7.58 -10.36
C GLY A 100 -4.20 7.47 -9.34
N LEU A 101 -2.97 7.88 -9.69
CA LEU A 101 -1.84 7.92 -8.76
C LEU A 101 -2.14 8.84 -7.57
N ARG A 102 -2.70 10.03 -7.82
CA ARG A 102 -3.14 10.94 -6.76
C ARG A 102 -4.22 10.32 -5.88
N GLY A 103 -5.22 9.68 -6.48
CA GLY A 103 -6.27 8.97 -5.75
C GLY A 103 -5.72 7.86 -4.86
N ALA A 104 -4.73 7.11 -5.34
CA ALA A 104 -4.09 6.04 -4.58
C ALA A 104 -3.37 6.58 -3.33
N VAL A 105 -2.64 7.68 -3.47
CA VAL A 105 -1.98 8.36 -2.34
C VAL A 105 -3.01 8.85 -1.30
N LEU A 106 -4.13 9.41 -1.76
CA LEU A 106 -5.19 9.93 -0.90
C LEU A 106 -5.99 8.84 -0.17
N ASN A 107 -6.03 7.62 -0.71
CA ASN A 107 -6.67 6.47 -0.06
C ASN A 107 -5.84 5.92 1.12
N ALA A 108 -4.52 6.15 1.12
CA ALA A 108 -3.66 5.70 2.21
C ALA A 108 -3.88 6.60 3.44
N PRO A 109 -4.47 6.12 4.55
CA PRO A 109 -5.02 6.98 5.61
C PRO A 109 -4.01 7.97 6.22
N GLU A 110 -2.80 7.51 6.50
CA GLU A 110 -1.76 8.34 7.13
C GLU A 110 -1.03 9.23 6.12
N ILE A 111 -0.78 8.74 4.91
CA ILE A 111 -0.15 9.54 3.84
C ILE A 111 -1.10 10.66 3.41
N SER A 112 -2.39 10.40 3.33
CA SER A 112 -3.42 11.39 3.03
C SER A 112 -3.42 12.53 4.06
N THR A 113 -3.22 12.20 5.33
CA THR A 113 -3.14 13.19 6.41
C THR A 113 -1.92 14.09 6.26
N VAL A 114 -0.76 13.52 5.96
CA VAL A 114 0.47 14.30 5.68
C VAL A 114 0.28 15.19 4.45
N TYR A 115 -0.26 14.62 3.37
CA TYR A 115 -0.52 15.37 2.13
C TYR A 115 -1.46 16.54 2.37
N GLN A 116 -2.57 16.32 3.07
CA GLN A 116 -3.53 17.38 3.38
C GLN A 116 -2.91 18.48 4.25
N HIS A 117 -2.00 18.14 5.16
CA HIS A 117 -1.35 19.12 6.02
C HIS A 117 -0.45 20.10 5.24
N TYR A 118 0.31 19.60 4.26
CA TYR A 118 1.24 20.42 3.47
C TYR A 118 0.68 20.88 2.12
N ARG A 119 -0.58 20.53 1.81
CA ARG A 119 -1.19 20.89 0.53
C ARG A 119 -1.30 22.41 0.41
N GLY A 120 -0.61 22.98 -0.58
CA GLY A 120 -0.60 24.43 -0.82
C GLY A 120 0.53 25.17 -0.13
N GLU A 121 1.41 24.45 0.58
CA GLU A 121 2.63 24.97 1.20
C GLU A 121 3.87 24.24 0.67
N ASN A 122 5.06 24.81 0.89
CA ASN A 122 6.30 24.11 0.60
C ASN A 122 6.57 23.05 1.67
N LEU A 123 7.08 21.88 1.24
CA LEU A 123 7.54 20.88 2.19
C LEU A 123 8.73 21.44 2.99
N PRO A 124 8.79 21.17 4.31
CA PRO A 124 9.97 21.46 5.11
C PRO A 124 11.21 20.76 4.53
N ASP A 125 12.39 21.24 4.93
CA ASP A 125 13.64 20.52 4.66
C ASP A 125 13.56 19.06 5.19
N PRO A 126 14.19 18.09 4.50
CA PRO A 126 14.05 16.66 4.82
C PRO A 126 14.24 16.31 6.29
N GLN A 127 15.18 16.95 7.00
CA GLN A 127 15.40 16.67 8.42
C GLN A 127 14.18 17.04 9.27
N PHE A 128 13.61 18.22 9.04
CA PHE A 128 12.43 18.68 9.77
C PHE A 128 11.18 17.92 9.37
N PHE A 129 11.08 17.51 8.09
CA PHE A 129 9.99 16.69 7.63
C PHE A 129 9.99 15.31 8.28
N ASN A 130 11.16 14.65 8.39
CA ASN A 130 11.29 13.36 9.07
C ASN A 130 10.92 13.45 10.57
N ASN A 131 11.34 14.52 11.24
CA ASN A 131 10.94 14.79 12.62
C ASN A 131 9.41 14.97 12.71
N ALA A 132 8.80 15.74 11.81
CA ALA A 132 7.35 15.94 11.78
C ALA A 132 6.58 14.63 11.53
N LEU A 133 7.06 13.75 10.65
CA LEU A 133 6.46 12.41 10.43
C LEU A 133 6.37 11.63 11.75
N THR A 134 7.45 11.62 12.53
CA THR A 134 7.51 10.89 13.80
C THR A 134 6.72 11.59 14.90
N ASP A 135 6.96 12.89 15.12
CA ASP A 135 6.43 13.63 16.26
C ASP A 135 4.95 13.97 16.10
N LYS A 136 4.55 14.43 14.91
CA LYS A 136 3.19 14.90 14.62
C LYS A 136 2.30 13.81 14.06
N PHE A 137 2.79 13.06 13.07
CA PHE A 137 1.97 12.09 12.34
C PHE A 137 2.07 10.67 12.90
N LYS A 138 2.98 10.41 13.84
CA LYS A 138 3.23 9.10 14.45
C LYS A 138 3.61 8.02 13.43
N ILE A 139 4.20 8.44 12.32
CA ILE A 139 4.75 7.58 11.27
C ILE A 139 6.25 7.47 11.54
N PRO A 140 6.80 6.27 11.78
CA PRO A 140 8.24 6.11 11.98
C PRO A 140 8.98 6.43 10.67
N ALA A 141 10.03 7.26 10.79
CA ALA A 141 10.94 7.60 9.70
C ALA A 141 11.87 6.43 9.31
#